data_AF-C5C1K4-F1
#
_entry.id   AF-C5C1K4-F1
#
_cell.length_a   1.000
_cell.length_b   1.000
_cell.length_c   1.000
_cell.angle_alpha   90.00
_cell.angle_beta   90.00
_cell.angle_gamma   90.00
#
_symmetry.space_group_name_H-M   'P 1'
#
loop_
_entity.id
_entity.type
_entity.pdbx_description
1 polymer ?
#
loop_
_entity_poly.entity_id
_entity_poly.type
_entity_poly.pdbx_seq_one_letter_code
_entity_poly.pdbx_strand_id
1 'polypeptide(L)'
;MAAIDADFGISDLAPLAAAEGVSRAVVVETVSSEAETLDLLALAATDRLIAGVVGWVDLAADDVAARLAAMRRSPGGEALVGVRHQVQGEDDPGFLDRPEVRRGVAAVADAGLAFDVVIRHEQLPQVVRLAREVPQVRLVLDHLGKPDLAGGDLAAWRRDLSALAEAPNVVAKVSGLVTEARWDGWSTADLRPAVVHALDTFGPGRLVFGSDWPVVNLAGGYARWVLAYDELTAELTEDERAAIDRATAERVYRLAAGETA
;
A
#
# COMPACT_ATOMS: atom_id res chain seq x y z
N MET A 1 -2.03 -18.90 10.63
CA MET A 1 -2.70 -18.76 9.32
C MET A 1 -4.20 -19.02 9.35
N ALA A 2 -4.74 -19.86 10.24
CA ALA A 2 -6.19 -20.17 10.27
C ALA A 2 -7.14 -18.95 10.28
N ALA A 3 -6.73 -17.80 10.85
CA ALA A 3 -7.54 -16.58 10.87
C ALA A 3 -7.78 -15.94 9.48
N ILE A 4 -7.05 -16.37 8.46
CA ILE A 4 -7.18 -15.89 7.07
C ILE A 4 -7.29 -17.04 6.05
N ASP A 5 -7.59 -18.25 6.52
CA ASP A 5 -7.77 -19.44 5.67
C ASP A 5 -9.26 -19.63 5.33
N ALA A 6 -9.84 -18.62 4.65
CA ALA A 6 -11.24 -18.55 4.26
C ALA A 6 -11.42 -17.56 3.11
N ASP A 7 -12.60 -17.56 2.48
CA ASP A 7 -12.99 -16.53 1.51
C ASP A 7 -13.33 -15.22 2.25
N PHE A 8 -12.84 -14.10 1.73
CA PHE A 8 -13.10 -12.76 2.26
C PHE A 8 -13.65 -11.87 1.15
N GLY A 9 -14.89 -11.41 1.31
CA GLY A 9 -15.57 -10.57 0.33
C GLY A 9 -15.95 -9.19 0.87
N ILE A 10 -16.57 -8.39 0.00
CA ILE A 10 -17.04 -7.05 0.39
C ILE A 10 -18.13 -7.12 1.46
N SER A 11 -18.94 -8.19 1.50
CA SER A 11 -19.91 -8.41 2.57
C SER A 11 -19.28 -8.53 3.96
N ASP A 12 -18.02 -8.97 4.04
CA ASP A 12 -17.28 -9.09 5.30
C ASP A 12 -16.55 -7.79 5.65
N LEU A 13 -16.01 -7.08 4.64
CA LEU A 13 -15.32 -5.81 4.83
C LEU A 13 -16.27 -4.66 5.16
N ALA A 14 -17.41 -4.56 4.46
CA ALA A 14 -18.33 -3.43 4.57
C ALA A 14 -18.78 -3.11 6.00
N PRO A 15 -19.21 -4.09 6.85
CA PRO A 15 -19.58 -3.79 8.22
C PRO A 15 -18.39 -3.33 9.08
N LEU A 16 -17.18 -3.85 8.84
CA LEU A 16 -15.97 -3.44 9.55
C LEU A 16 -15.56 -2.01 9.18
N ALA A 17 -15.54 -1.71 7.88
CA ALA A 17 -15.23 -0.39 7.37
C ALA A 17 -16.23 0.67 7.89
N ALA A 18 -17.52 0.37 7.82
CA ALA A 18 -18.58 1.27 8.28
C ALA A 18 -18.50 1.56 9.80
N ALA A 19 -18.15 0.56 10.62
CA ALA A 19 -17.99 0.74 12.06
C ALA A 19 -16.89 1.74 12.42
N GLU A 20 -15.85 1.83 11.59
CA GLU A 20 -14.71 2.73 11.78
C GLU A 20 -14.79 3.99 10.89
N GLY A 21 -15.96 4.28 10.30
CA GLY A 21 -16.19 5.48 9.49
C GLY A 21 -15.51 5.47 8.11
N VAL A 22 -14.99 4.33 7.65
CA VAL A 22 -14.39 4.17 6.33
C VAL A 22 -15.48 3.95 5.29
N SER A 23 -15.65 4.93 4.40
CA SER A 23 -16.68 4.91 3.34
C SER A 23 -16.16 4.44 1.98
N ARG A 24 -14.84 4.40 1.81
CA ARG A 24 -14.15 4.10 0.55
C ARG A 24 -12.81 3.41 0.82
N ALA A 25 -12.50 2.38 0.04
CA ALA A 25 -11.29 1.57 0.17
C ALA A 25 -10.62 1.37 -1.20
N VAL A 26 -9.30 1.27 -1.20
CA VAL A 26 -8.53 0.76 -2.35
C VAL A 26 -8.26 -0.72 -2.09
N VAL A 27 -8.71 -1.59 -3.01
CA VAL A 27 -8.40 -3.03 -2.95
C VAL A 27 -7.14 -3.30 -3.77
N VAL A 28 -6.32 -4.24 -3.31
CA VAL A 28 -4.99 -4.52 -3.86
C VAL A 28 -4.93 -5.99 -4.23
N GLU A 29 -4.25 -6.33 -5.33
CA GLU A 29 -3.93 -7.72 -5.70
C GLU A 29 -3.41 -8.52 -4.51
N THR A 30 -3.69 -9.82 -4.46
CA THR A 30 -3.16 -10.74 -3.46
C THR A 30 -2.22 -11.78 -4.08
N VAL A 31 -2.31 -11.98 -5.39
CA VAL A 31 -1.46 -12.89 -6.17
C VAL A 31 -0.95 -12.22 -7.44
N SER A 32 0.17 -12.72 -7.96
CA SER A 32 0.77 -12.26 -9.22
C SER A 32 -0.03 -12.75 -10.44
N SER A 33 -1.25 -12.20 -10.62
CA SER A 33 -2.20 -12.63 -11.64
C SER A 33 -2.99 -11.46 -12.23
N GLU A 34 -2.93 -11.32 -13.54
CA GLU A 34 -3.79 -10.37 -14.27
C GLU A 34 -5.27 -10.76 -14.19
N ALA A 35 -5.58 -12.06 -14.02
CA ALA A 35 -6.96 -12.52 -13.87
C ALA A 35 -7.59 -11.99 -12.57
N GLU A 36 -6.85 -11.99 -11.46
CA GLU A 36 -7.31 -11.39 -10.20
C GLU A 36 -7.56 -9.89 -10.37
N THR A 37 -6.71 -9.19 -11.13
CA THR A 37 -6.92 -7.77 -11.42
C THR A 37 -8.27 -7.55 -12.10
N LEU A 38 -8.63 -8.38 -13.08
CA LEU A 38 -9.92 -8.28 -13.76
C LEU A 38 -11.10 -8.60 -12.82
N ASP A 39 -10.94 -9.56 -11.91
CA ASP A 39 -11.96 -9.89 -10.90
C ASP A 39 -12.17 -8.73 -9.92
N LEU A 40 -11.10 -8.10 -9.43
CA LEU A 40 -11.18 -6.92 -8.56
C LEU A 40 -11.80 -5.71 -9.26
N LEU A 41 -11.49 -5.49 -10.54
CA LEU A 41 -12.13 -4.44 -11.34
C LEU A 41 -13.63 -4.71 -11.52
N ALA A 42 -14.01 -5.95 -11.78
CA ALA A 42 -15.43 -6.33 -11.87
C ALA A 42 -16.18 -6.09 -10.55
N LEU A 43 -15.55 -6.35 -9.40
CA LEU A 43 -16.12 -6.00 -8.09
C LEU A 43 -16.30 -4.48 -7.95
N ALA A 44 -15.27 -3.70 -8.31
CA ALA A 44 -15.32 -2.23 -8.26
C ALA A 44 -16.44 -1.61 -9.11
N ALA A 45 -16.79 -2.26 -10.22
CA ALA A 45 -17.91 -1.84 -11.07
C ALA A 45 -19.29 -1.99 -10.38
N THR A 46 -19.38 -2.80 -9.32
CA THR A 46 -20.65 -3.16 -8.67
C THR A 46 -20.77 -2.69 -7.23
N ASP A 47 -19.66 -2.33 -6.57
CA ASP A 47 -19.65 -1.92 -5.17
C ASP A 47 -18.96 -0.57 -4.95
N ARG A 48 -19.70 0.39 -4.39
CA ARG A 48 -19.23 1.77 -4.17
C ARG A 48 -18.19 1.89 -3.06
N LEU A 49 -18.03 0.88 -2.20
CA LEU A 49 -16.97 0.85 -1.20
C LEU A 49 -15.60 0.81 -1.90
N ILE A 50 -15.49 0.19 -3.07
CA ILE A 50 -14.22 0.11 -3.79
C ILE A 50 -14.01 1.39 -4.60
N ALA A 51 -13.11 2.22 -4.10
CA ALA A 51 -12.72 3.49 -4.71
C ALA A 51 -11.69 3.33 -5.83
N GLY A 52 -10.91 2.26 -5.78
CA GLY A 52 -9.85 1.96 -6.72
C GLY A 52 -9.30 0.55 -6.51
N VAL A 53 -8.65 0.06 -7.55
CA VAL A 53 -7.98 -1.24 -7.62
C VAL A 53 -6.51 -0.99 -7.93
N VAL A 54 -5.63 -1.56 -7.11
CA VAL A 54 -4.22 -1.73 -7.41
C VAL A 54 -4.05 -3.16 -7.92
N GLY A 55 -3.90 -3.29 -9.24
CA GLY A 55 -3.79 -4.58 -9.91
C GLY A 55 -2.38 -5.12 -9.98
N TRP A 56 -2.16 -6.13 -10.82
CA TRP A 56 -0.87 -6.74 -11.08
C TRP A 56 -0.59 -6.80 -12.59
N VAL A 57 0.67 -6.63 -12.97
CA VAL A 57 1.18 -6.91 -14.31
C VAL A 57 2.64 -7.38 -14.19
N ASP A 58 3.08 -8.24 -15.10
CA ASP A 58 4.50 -8.58 -15.21
C ASP A 58 5.30 -7.35 -15.68
N LEU A 59 6.01 -6.70 -14.75
CA LEU A 59 6.81 -5.51 -15.04
C LEU A 59 7.97 -5.77 -15.99
N ALA A 60 8.42 -7.02 -16.14
CA ALA A 60 9.52 -7.36 -17.04
C ALA A 60 9.05 -7.60 -18.49
N ALA A 61 7.74 -7.65 -18.72
CA ALA A 61 7.19 -7.89 -20.05
C ALA A 61 7.39 -6.69 -20.98
N ASP A 62 7.63 -6.93 -22.27
CA ASP A 62 7.82 -5.84 -23.24
C ASP A 62 6.51 -5.12 -23.62
N ASP A 63 5.36 -5.66 -23.23
CA ASP A 63 4.02 -5.19 -23.60
C ASP A 63 3.20 -4.62 -22.42
N VAL A 64 3.84 -4.23 -21.30
CA VAL A 64 3.16 -3.67 -20.09
C VAL A 64 2.11 -2.62 -20.46
N ALA A 65 2.47 -1.64 -21.29
CA ALA A 65 1.56 -0.56 -21.69
C ALA A 65 0.28 -1.09 -22.39
N ALA A 66 0.43 -2.11 -23.24
CA ALA A 66 -0.70 -2.71 -23.95
C ALA A 66 -1.62 -3.48 -22.99
N ARG A 67 -1.05 -4.18 -22.00
CA ARG A 67 -1.79 -4.92 -20.97
C ARG A 67 -2.56 -3.99 -20.05
N LEU A 68 -1.94 -2.93 -19.56
CA LEU A 68 -2.61 -1.89 -18.76
C LEU A 68 -3.76 -1.24 -19.55
N ALA A 69 -3.56 -0.96 -20.83
CA ALA A 69 -4.62 -0.44 -21.69
C ALA A 69 -5.77 -1.44 -21.88
N ALA A 70 -5.49 -2.73 -21.90
CA ALA A 70 -6.52 -3.78 -21.96
C ALA A 70 -7.33 -3.86 -20.66
N MET A 71 -6.67 -3.84 -19.50
CA MET A 71 -7.34 -3.80 -18.19
C MET A 71 -8.23 -2.56 -18.06
N ARG A 72 -7.79 -1.39 -18.51
CA ARG A 72 -8.63 -0.18 -18.50
C ARG A 72 -9.88 -0.24 -19.37
N ARG A 73 -9.94 -1.16 -20.34
CA ARG A 73 -11.12 -1.39 -21.19
C ARG A 73 -12.04 -2.48 -20.64
N SER A 74 -11.66 -3.20 -19.59
CA SER A 74 -12.51 -4.19 -18.95
C SER A 74 -13.62 -3.51 -18.13
N PRO A 75 -14.68 -4.25 -17.74
CA PRO A 75 -15.63 -3.75 -16.75
C PRO A 75 -14.93 -3.27 -15.48
N GLY A 76 -15.26 -2.06 -15.01
CA GLY A 76 -14.62 -1.42 -13.87
C GLY A 76 -13.20 -0.92 -14.11
N GLY A 77 -12.70 -0.95 -15.35
CA GLY A 77 -11.34 -0.56 -15.70
C GLY A 77 -10.98 0.89 -15.35
N GLU A 78 -11.97 1.77 -15.17
CA GLU A 78 -11.79 3.14 -14.65
C GLU A 78 -11.35 3.18 -13.19
N ALA A 79 -11.59 2.11 -12.42
CA ALA A 79 -11.13 1.95 -11.05
C ALA A 79 -9.67 1.48 -10.97
N LEU A 80 -9.00 1.15 -12.08
CA LEU A 80 -7.57 0.82 -12.05
C LEU A 80 -6.75 2.08 -11.75
N VAL A 81 -6.21 2.14 -10.53
CA VAL A 81 -5.50 3.33 -10.00
C VAL A 81 -4.02 3.08 -9.75
N GLY A 82 -3.62 1.82 -9.66
CA GLY A 82 -2.23 1.43 -9.44
C GLY A 82 -1.94 0.02 -9.91
N VAL A 83 -0.66 -0.33 -9.84
CA VAL A 83 -0.14 -1.69 -10.00
C VAL A 83 0.76 -1.97 -8.80
N ARG A 84 0.71 -3.20 -8.26
CA ARG A 84 1.66 -3.69 -7.28
C ARG A 84 2.50 -4.82 -7.86
N HIS A 85 3.75 -4.93 -7.41
CA HIS A 85 4.55 -6.14 -7.58
C HIS A 85 5.05 -6.65 -6.23
N GLN A 86 4.96 -7.96 -6.01
CA GLN A 86 5.36 -8.61 -4.77
C GLN A 86 6.87 -8.87 -4.69
N VAL A 87 7.68 -7.80 -4.71
CA VAL A 87 9.16 -7.85 -4.70
C VAL A 87 9.71 -8.63 -3.49
N GLN A 88 8.97 -8.66 -2.38
CA GLN A 88 9.29 -9.51 -1.23
C GLN A 88 9.50 -11.00 -1.60
N GLY A 89 8.85 -11.50 -2.66
CA GLY A 89 8.95 -12.88 -3.13
C GLY A 89 10.05 -13.12 -4.17
N GLU A 90 10.72 -12.07 -4.65
CA GLU A 90 11.78 -12.19 -5.66
C GLU A 90 13.10 -12.62 -5.03
N ASP A 91 13.74 -13.62 -5.63
CA ASP A 91 15.05 -14.12 -5.19
C ASP A 91 16.20 -13.17 -5.55
N ASP A 92 16.02 -12.36 -6.59
CA ASP A 92 17.02 -11.39 -7.06
C ASP A 92 16.99 -10.11 -6.20
N PRO A 93 18.05 -9.81 -5.40
CA PRO A 93 18.12 -8.59 -4.60
C PRO A 93 18.23 -7.31 -5.44
N GLY A 94 18.48 -7.45 -6.75
CA GLY A 94 18.52 -6.39 -7.74
C GLY A 94 17.31 -6.39 -8.68
N PHE A 95 16.21 -7.08 -8.36
CA PHE A 95 15.04 -7.17 -9.24
C PHE A 95 14.57 -5.81 -9.77
N LEU A 96 14.42 -4.80 -8.90
CA LEU A 96 14.01 -3.44 -9.30
C LEU A 96 15.08 -2.64 -10.06
N ASP A 97 16.33 -3.12 -10.08
CA ASP A 97 17.41 -2.51 -10.87
C ASP A 97 17.43 -2.99 -12.32
N ARG A 98 16.72 -4.08 -12.62
CA ARG A 98 16.67 -4.65 -13.97
C ARG A 98 16.09 -3.64 -14.96
N PRO A 99 16.75 -3.41 -16.12
CA PRO A 99 16.27 -2.44 -17.11
C PRO A 99 14.84 -2.69 -17.56
N GLU A 100 14.44 -3.95 -17.75
CA GLU A 100 13.08 -4.35 -18.13
C GLU A 100 12.05 -4.01 -17.05
N VAL A 101 12.35 -4.26 -15.78
CA VAL A 101 11.46 -3.90 -14.67
C VAL A 101 11.30 -2.39 -14.59
N ARG A 102 12.39 -1.63 -14.74
CA ARG A 102 12.34 -0.15 -14.77
C ARG A 102 11.53 0.38 -15.96
N ARG A 103 11.62 -0.26 -17.13
CA ARG A 103 10.75 0.06 -18.28
C ARG A 103 9.28 -0.21 -17.94
N GLY A 104 8.96 -1.32 -17.28
CA GLY A 104 7.61 -1.63 -16.81
C GLY A 104 7.08 -0.58 -15.83
N VAL A 105 7.86 -0.20 -14.82
CA VAL A 105 7.47 0.85 -13.84
C VAL A 105 7.29 2.21 -14.52
N ALA A 106 8.13 2.55 -15.50
CA ALA A 106 7.93 3.76 -16.30
C ALA A 106 6.62 3.70 -17.12
N ALA A 107 6.28 2.54 -17.71
CA ALA A 107 5.01 2.36 -18.41
C ALA A 107 3.79 2.48 -17.49
N VAL A 108 3.89 2.02 -16.22
CA VAL A 108 2.86 2.25 -15.19
C VAL A 108 2.69 3.75 -14.92
N ALA A 109 3.78 4.48 -14.78
CA ALA A 109 3.76 5.93 -14.59
C ALA A 109 3.14 6.67 -15.79
N ASP A 110 3.53 6.30 -17.02
CA ASP A 110 3.02 6.88 -18.27
C ASP A 110 1.52 6.60 -18.47
N ALA A 111 1.05 5.44 -18.01
CA ALA A 111 -0.38 5.15 -17.94
C ALA A 111 -1.11 6.04 -16.92
N GLY A 112 -0.41 6.79 -16.07
CA GLY A 112 -1.01 7.59 -15.02
C GLY A 112 -1.52 6.75 -13.85
N LEU A 113 -0.90 5.60 -13.60
CA LEU A 113 -1.13 4.73 -12.44
C LEU A 113 -0.05 4.96 -11.36
N ALA A 114 -0.37 4.64 -10.11
CA ALA A 114 0.62 4.54 -9.04
C ALA A 114 1.35 3.18 -9.13
N PHE A 115 2.56 3.09 -8.57
CA PHE A 115 3.26 1.83 -8.39
C PHE A 115 3.40 1.55 -6.89
N ASP A 116 2.71 0.52 -6.43
CA ASP A 116 2.78 0.02 -5.08
C ASP A 116 3.90 -1.03 -5.01
N VAL A 117 4.71 -0.98 -3.96
CA VAL A 117 5.84 -1.90 -3.79
C VAL A 117 5.81 -2.52 -2.41
N VAL A 118 5.67 -3.84 -2.37
CA VAL A 118 5.75 -4.64 -1.15
C VAL A 118 7.08 -5.42 -1.13
N ILE A 119 7.85 -5.18 -0.07
CA ILE A 119 9.23 -5.64 0.12
C ILE A 119 9.45 -6.11 1.55
N ARG A 120 10.53 -6.85 1.78
CA ARG A 120 11.14 -7.01 3.12
C ARG A 120 12.05 -5.83 3.42
N HIS A 121 12.27 -5.48 4.68
CA HIS A 121 13.04 -4.27 5.03
C HIS A 121 14.46 -4.23 4.44
N GLU A 122 15.13 -5.37 4.28
CA GLU A 122 16.47 -5.44 3.68
C GLU A 122 16.49 -5.08 2.19
N GLN A 123 15.33 -5.08 1.53
CA GLN A 123 15.16 -4.71 0.14
C GLN A 123 14.85 -3.21 -0.04
N LEU A 124 14.72 -2.41 1.03
CA LEU A 124 14.55 -0.95 0.92
C LEU A 124 15.59 -0.26 0.01
N PRO A 125 16.89 -0.64 0.01
CA PRO A 125 17.89 0.02 -0.84
C PRO A 125 17.59 -0.03 -2.34
N GLN A 126 16.95 -1.09 -2.86
CA GLN A 126 16.57 -1.13 -4.29
C GLN A 126 15.38 -0.21 -4.58
N VAL A 127 14.46 -0.02 -3.62
CA VAL A 127 13.35 0.93 -3.74
C VAL A 127 13.86 2.38 -3.76
N VAL A 128 14.89 2.70 -2.95
CA VAL A 128 15.58 4.01 -2.99
C VAL A 128 16.15 4.29 -4.37
N ARG A 129 16.83 3.31 -4.98
CA ARG A 129 17.37 3.46 -6.34
C ARG A 129 16.26 3.63 -7.37
N LEU A 130 15.21 2.82 -7.31
CA LEU A 130 14.07 2.93 -8.21
C LEU A 130 13.42 4.32 -8.16
N ALA A 131 13.17 4.84 -6.96
CA ALA A 131 12.53 6.15 -6.77
C ALA A 131 13.33 7.30 -7.44
N ARG A 132 14.67 7.21 -7.39
CA ARG A 132 15.58 8.18 -8.02
C ARG A 132 15.65 8.04 -9.54
N GLU A 133 15.58 6.81 -10.03
CA GLU A 133 15.78 6.48 -11.44
C GLU A 133 14.49 6.60 -12.27
N VAL A 134 13.33 6.51 -11.63
CA VAL A 134 12.01 6.69 -12.26
C VAL A 134 11.24 7.80 -11.52
N PRO A 135 11.74 9.06 -11.51
CA PRO A 135 11.16 10.13 -10.68
C PRO A 135 9.72 10.51 -11.08
N GLN A 136 9.27 10.11 -12.27
CA GLN A 136 7.90 10.33 -12.74
C GLN A 136 6.87 9.35 -12.12
N VAL A 137 7.29 8.21 -11.54
CA VAL A 137 6.36 7.28 -10.91
C VAL A 137 5.92 7.82 -9.56
N ARG A 138 4.62 7.73 -9.26
CA ARG A 138 4.10 7.88 -7.90
C ARG A 138 4.30 6.55 -7.20
N LEU A 139 5.32 6.47 -6.36
CA LEU A 139 5.70 5.26 -5.67
C LEU A 139 5.00 5.19 -4.30
N VAL A 140 4.35 4.07 -4.02
CA VAL A 140 3.69 3.81 -2.74
C VAL A 140 4.42 2.66 -2.06
N LEU A 141 5.15 2.96 -0.98
CA LEU A 141 5.78 1.94 -0.17
C LEU A 141 4.73 1.27 0.74
N ASP A 142 4.54 -0.03 0.59
CA ASP A 142 3.63 -0.79 1.43
C ASP A 142 4.21 -1.00 2.84
N HIS A 143 3.34 -0.93 3.85
CA HIS A 143 3.62 -1.29 5.25
C HIS A 143 4.89 -0.67 5.86
N LEU A 144 5.19 0.57 5.48
CA LEU A 144 6.44 1.27 5.82
C LEU A 144 7.72 0.48 5.47
N GLY A 145 7.67 -0.42 4.50
CA GLY A 145 8.79 -1.29 4.14
C GLY A 145 9.08 -2.38 5.17
N LYS A 146 8.05 -2.82 5.92
CA LYS A 146 8.07 -3.98 6.84
C LYS A 146 9.22 -3.95 7.86
N PRO A 147 9.27 -2.94 8.75
CA PRO A 147 10.28 -2.93 9.83
C PRO A 147 10.25 -4.21 10.66
N ASP A 148 11.41 -4.71 11.09
CA ASP A 148 11.52 -5.85 12.02
C ASP A 148 11.09 -5.46 13.44
N LEU A 149 9.78 -5.33 13.65
CA LEU A 149 9.20 -4.96 14.95
C LEU A 149 9.29 -6.11 15.96
N ALA A 150 9.25 -7.36 15.51
CA ALA A 150 9.36 -8.53 16.37
C ALA A 150 10.77 -8.74 16.95
N GLY A 151 11.80 -8.47 16.15
CA GLY A 151 13.22 -8.50 16.54
C GLY A 151 13.68 -7.21 17.21
N GLY A 152 13.09 -6.07 16.87
CA GLY A 152 13.31 -4.77 17.50
C GLY A 152 14.53 -3.99 16.98
N ASP A 153 15.29 -4.53 16.03
CA ASP A 153 16.37 -3.79 15.36
C ASP A 153 15.82 -2.96 14.19
N LEU A 154 15.65 -1.67 14.44
CA LEU A 154 15.16 -0.72 13.45
C LEU A 154 16.28 0.12 12.82
N ALA A 155 17.55 -0.11 13.12
CA ALA A 155 18.62 0.83 12.74
C ALA A 155 18.81 0.92 11.21
N ALA A 156 18.91 -0.24 10.54
CA ALA A 156 19.04 -0.29 9.08
C ALA A 156 17.77 0.23 8.39
N TRP A 157 16.60 -0.20 8.86
CA TRP A 157 15.31 0.25 8.35
C TRP A 157 15.15 1.77 8.47
N ARG A 158 15.47 2.38 9.62
CA ARG A 158 15.39 3.84 9.83
C ARG A 158 16.25 4.58 8.81
N ARG A 159 17.51 4.16 8.64
CA ARG A 159 18.44 4.76 7.68
C ARG A 159 17.88 4.70 6.25
N ASP A 160 17.44 3.52 5.83
CA ASP A 160 17.02 3.30 4.44
C ASP A 160 15.65 3.92 4.15
N LEU A 161 14.74 3.95 5.14
CA LEU A 161 13.47 4.66 5.06
C LEU A 161 13.68 6.18 4.98
N SER A 162 14.60 6.74 5.78
CA SER A 162 14.96 8.17 5.69
C SER A 162 15.54 8.51 4.32
N ALA A 163 16.41 7.66 3.77
CA ALA A 163 16.97 7.86 2.43
C ALA A 163 15.89 7.78 1.33
N LEU A 164 14.89 6.92 1.49
CA LEU A 164 13.75 6.84 0.59
C LEU A 164 12.86 8.10 0.68
N ALA A 165 12.66 8.62 1.89
CA ALA A 165 11.84 9.81 2.13
C ALA A 165 12.43 11.09 1.49
N GLU A 166 13.70 11.11 1.11
CA GLU A 166 14.31 12.19 0.31
C GLU A 166 13.71 12.30 -1.10
N ALA A 167 13.13 11.21 -1.62
CA ALA A 167 12.50 11.19 -2.93
C ALA A 167 11.07 11.77 -2.84
N PRO A 168 10.76 12.89 -3.53
CA PRO A 168 9.48 13.58 -3.39
C PRO A 168 8.30 12.83 -4.03
N ASN A 169 8.59 11.87 -4.91
CA ASN A 169 7.62 11.03 -5.61
C ASN A 169 7.18 9.79 -4.80
N VAL A 170 7.64 9.66 -3.55
CA VAL A 170 7.33 8.52 -2.68
C VAL A 170 6.36 8.92 -1.56
N VAL A 171 5.36 8.07 -1.35
CA VAL A 171 4.51 8.02 -0.15
C VAL A 171 4.63 6.65 0.51
N ALA A 172 4.24 6.52 1.77
CA ALA A 172 4.29 5.24 2.49
C ALA A 172 2.98 4.94 3.22
N LYS A 173 2.58 3.66 3.24
CA LYS A 173 1.38 3.23 3.95
C LYS A 173 1.68 2.91 5.41
N VAL A 174 0.97 3.56 6.33
CA VAL A 174 0.86 3.13 7.73
C VAL A 174 -0.17 2.01 7.78
N SER A 175 0.30 0.78 7.61
CA SER A 175 -0.51 -0.45 7.47
C SER A 175 0.35 -1.68 7.74
N GLY A 176 -0.24 -2.85 7.98
CA GLY A 176 0.49 -4.12 8.06
C GLY A 176 1.54 -4.23 9.18
N LEU A 177 1.65 -3.25 10.08
CA LEU A 177 2.70 -3.23 11.10
C LEU A 177 2.49 -4.31 12.18
N VAL A 178 1.24 -4.58 12.52
CA VAL A 178 0.88 -5.56 13.56
C VAL A 178 1.29 -6.99 13.19
N THR A 179 1.42 -7.29 11.89
CA THR A 179 1.86 -8.58 11.37
C THR A 179 3.38 -8.67 11.21
N GLU A 180 4.10 -7.56 11.34
CA GLU A 180 5.58 -7.53 11.48
C GLU A 180 6.00 -7.52 12.97
N ALA A 181 5.07 -7.28 13.88
CA ALA A 181 5.24 -7.42 15.32
C ALA A 181 4.95 -8.87 15.79
N ARG A 182 5.04 -9.11 17.10
CA ARG A 182 4.63 -10.41 17.69
C ARG A 182 3.11 -10.52 17.73
N TRP A 183 2.54 -11.35 16.85
CA TRP A 183 1.09 -11.40 16.60
C TRP A 183 0.25 -11.63 17.87
N ASP A 184 0.76 -12.43 18.80
CA ASP A 184 0.06 -12.88 20.02
C ASP A 184 0.22 -11.94 21.22
N GLY A 185 0.97 -10.85 21.10
CA GLY A 185 1.31 -10.03 22.27
C GLY A 185 1.72 -8.59 21.99
N TRP A 186 1.60 -8.10 20.75
CA TRP A 186 1.95 -6.72 20.43
C TRP A 186 1.10 -5.71 21.20
N SER A 187 1.72 -4.59 21.52
CA SER A 187 1.12 -3.38 22.09
C SER A 187 1.34 -2.20 21.15
N THR A 188 0.55 -1.14 21.29
CA THR A 188 0.76 0.09 20.51
C THR A 188 2.19 0.64 20.68
N ALA A 189 2.80 0.46 21.85
CA ALA A 189 4.16 0.88 22.13
C ALA A 189 5.21 0.18 21.24
N ASP A 190 4.95 -1.06 20.80
CA ASP A 190 5.86 -1.79 19.91
C ASP A 190 5.86 -1.20 18.48
N LEU A 191 4.75 -0.60 18.07
CA LEU A 191 4.56 0.01 16.74
C LEU A 191 5.05 1.47 16.70
N ARG A 192 4.99 2.15 17.85
CA ARG A 192 5.28 3.58 18.00
C ARG A 192 6.62 4.02 17.41
N PRO A 193 7.73 3.29 17.61
CA PRO A 193 9.02 3.68 17.03
C PRO A 193 9.01 3.76 15.50
N ALA A 194 8.25 2.91 14.82
CA ALA A 194 8.14 2.91 13.36
C ALA A 194 7.26 4.05 12.86
N VAL A 195 6.08 4.25 13.48
CA VAL A 195 5.15 5.32 13.07
C VAL A 195 5.72 6.70 13.33
N VAL A 196 6.36 6.94 14.48
CA VAL A 196 7.02 8.22 14.78
C VAL A 196 8.12 8.51 13.76
N HIS A 197 8.97 7.52 13.44
CA HIS A 197 10.02 7.71 12.43
C HIS A 197 9.44 8.02 11.04
N ALA A 198 8.35 7.35 10.66
CA ALA A 198 7.68 7.63 9.39
C ALA A 198 7.07 9.04 9.36
N LEU A 199 6.45 9.49 10.44
CA LEU A 199 5.95 10.86 10.58
C LEU A 199 7.08 11.89 10.47
N ASP A 200 8.20 11.68 11.18
CA ASP A 200 9.35 12.59 11.17
C ASP A 200 10.01 12.70 9.78
N THR A 201 10.00 11.62 9.00
CA THR A 201 10.70 11.56 7.70
C THR A 201 9.82 11.91 6.50
N PHE A 202 8.60 11.39 6.44
CA PHE A 202 7.68 11.64 5.34
C PHE A 202 6.83 12.89 5.57
N GLY A 203 6.48 13.17 6.82
CA GLY A 203 5.40 14.08 7.19
C GLY A 203 4.00 13.47 6.89
N PRO A 204 2.95 13.98 7.54
CA PRO A 204 1.59 13.46 7.38
C PRO A 204 1.07 13.54 5.93
N GLY A 205 1.50 14.56 5.16
CA GLY A 205 1.11 14.72 3.75
C GLY A 205 1.67 13.69 2.77
N ARG A 206 2.52 12.76 3.22
CA ARG A 206 3.06 11.65 2.41
C ARG A 206 2.86 10.27 3.06
N LEU A 207 2.00 10.18 4.06
CA LEU A 207 1.58 8.92 4.65
C LEU A 207 0.14 8.59 4.26
N VAL A 208 -0.18 7.32 4.17
CA VAL A 208 -1.52 6.81 3.83
C VAL A 208 -1.92 5.77 4.86
N PHE A 209 -3.11 5.89 5.47
CA PHE A 209 -3.65 4.83 6.30
C PHE A 209 -4.01 3.60 5.44
N GLY A 210 -3.78 2.39 5.97
CA GLY A 210 -4.32 1.16 5.40
C GLY A 210 -4.57 0.10 6.47
N SER A 211 -5.64 -0.67 6.33
CA SER A 211 -5.98 -1.71 7.30
C SER A 211 -5.17 -2.98 7.13
N ASP A 212 -4.70 -3.28 5.91
CA ASP A 212 -4.15 -4.59 5.53
C ASP A 212 -5.14 -5.76 5.81
N TRP A 213 -6.44 -5.48 5.79
CA TRP A 213 -7.45 -6.52 5.92
C TRP A 213 -7.53 -7.37 4.63
N PRO A 214 -7.68 -8.71 4.74
CA PRO A 214 -7.92 -9.49 5.96
C PRO A 214 -6.65 -9.95 6.71
N VAL A 215 -5.45 -9.69 6.20
CA VAL A 215 -4.16 -10.12 6.79
C VAL A 215 -4.02 -9.66 8.24
N VAL A 216 -4.49 -8.46 8.56
CA VAL A 216 -4.54 -7.89 9.92
C VAL A 216 -5.27 -8.78 10.95
N ASN A 217 -6.15 -9.70 10.51
CA ASN A 217 -6.82 -10.66 11.39
C ASN A 217 -5.84 -11.64 12.07
N LEU A 218 -4.66 -11.87 11.49
CA LEU A 218 -3.59 -12.64 12.12
C LEU A 218 -3.11 -12.04 13.44
N ALA A 219 -3.24 -10.73 13.60
CA ALA A 219 -2.72 -9.97 14.73
C ALA A 219 -3.82 -9.16 15.45
N GLY A 220 -5.07 -9.65 15.46
CA GLY A 220 -6.15 -9.09 16.26
C GLY A 220 -7.20 -8.26 15.51
N GLY A 221 -7.08 -8.14 14.19
CA GLY A 221 -8.15 -7.70 13.32
C GLY A 221 -8.32 -6.19 13.19
N TYR A 222 -9.31 -5.82 12.37
CA TYR A 222 -9.53 -4.46 11.88
C TYR A 222 -9.66 -3.43 13.00
N ALA A 223 -10.62 -3.62 13.92
CA ALA A 223 -10.91 -2.66 14.99
C ALA A 223 -9.72 -2.46 15.94
N ARG A 224 -9.01 -3.53 16.30
CA ARG A 224 -7.81 -3.42 17.15
C ARG A 224 -6.70 -2.62 16.47
N TRP A 225 -6.53 -2.80 15.17
CA TRP A 225 -5.58 -2.01 14.40
C TRP A 225 -5.96 -0.53 14.35
N VAL A 226 -7.24 -0.21 14.09
CA VAL A 226 -7.72 1.19 14.09
C VAL A 226 -7.50 1.85 15.45
N LEU A 227 -7.83 1.18 16.55
CA LEU A 227 -7.57 1.71 17.91
C LEU A 227 -6.09 2.02 18.15
N ALA A 228 -5.18 1.15 17.70
CA ALA A 228 -3.75 1.41 17.81
C ALA A 228 -3.30 2.56 16.91
N TYR A 229 -3.80 2.63 15.67
CA TYR A 229 -3.54 3.74 14.76
C TYR A 229 -4.01 5.08 15.34
N ASP A 230 -5.20 5.13 15.94
CA ASP A 230 -5.73 6.31 16.61
C ASP A 230 -4.82 6.77 17.75
N GLU A 231 -4.35 5.85 18.61
CA GLU A 231 -3.42 6.17 19.69
C GLU A 231 -2.04 6.63 19.17
N LEU A 232 -1.59 6.09 18.03
CA LEU A 232 -0.31 6.46 17.40
C LEU A 232 -0.36 7.83 16.71
N THR A 233 -1.55 8.29 16.33
CA THR A 233 -1.78 9.55 15.62
C THR A 233 -2.47 10.61 16.47
N ALA A 234 -2.71 10.35 17.76
CA ALA A 234 -3.48 11.21 18.66
C ALA A 234 -2.90 12.62 18.85
N GLU A 235 -1.61 12.82 18.60
CA GLU A 235 -0.94 14.12 18.72
C GLU A 235 -1.01 14.95 17.43
N LEU A 236 -1.47 14.37 16.32
CA LEU A 236 -1.64 15.08 15.05
C LEU A 236 -2.84 16.02 15.12
N THR A 237 -2.72 17.14 14.42
CA THR A 237 -3.86 18.01 14.15
C THR A 237 -4.89 17.32 13.25
N GLU A 238 -6.12 17.84 13.23
CA GLU A 238 -7.19 17.32 12.36
C GLU A 238 -6.79 17.33 10.88
N ASP A 239 -6.13 18.39 10.41
CA ASP A 239 -5.67 18.52 9.02
C ASP A 239 -4.57 17.51 8.68
N GLU A 240 -3.62 17.28 9.59
CA GLU A 240 -2.57 16.28 9.40
C GLU A 240 -3.15 14.87 9.37
N ARG A 241 -4.10 14.57 10.27
CA ARG A 241 -4.78 13.29 10.28
C ARG A 241 -5.61 13.08 9.01
N ALA A 242 -6.35 14.09 8.57
CA ALA A 242 -7.11 14.05 7.31
C ALA A 242 -6.19 13.87 6.09
N ALA A 243 -4.94 14.35 6.17
CA ALA A 243 -3.95 14.09 5.13
C ALA A 243 -3.59 12.61 5.03
N ILE A 244 -3.44 11.91 6.16
CA ILE A 244 -3.10 10.48 6.20
C ILE A 244 -4.31 9.61 5.86
N ASP A 245 -5.47 9.92 6.45
CA ASP A 245 -6.69 9.12 6.34
C ASP A 245 -7.34 9.21 4.96
N ARG A 246 -7.11 10.30 4.22
CA ARG A 246 -7.82 10.58 2.97
C ARG A 246 -7.01 11.30 1.91
N ALA A 247 -6.51 12.50 2.17
CA ALA A 247 -6.06 13.39 1.10
C ALA A 247 -4.83 12.85 0.34
N THR A 248 -3.92 12.15 1.04
CA THR A 248 -2.76 11.52 0.40
C THR A 248 -3.18 10.38 -0.52
N ALA A 249 -4.14 9.54 -0.11
CA ALA A 249 -4.68 8.46 -0.94
C ALA A 249 -5.39 9.00 -2.19
N GLU A 250 -6.28 10.01 -2.01
CA GLU A 250 -6.98 10.66 -3.12
C GLU A 250 -5.99 11.23 -4.16
N ARG A 251 -4.94 11.91 -3.68
CA ARG A 251 -3.91 12.50 -4.54
C ARG A 251 -3.05 11.45 -5.25
N VAL A 252 -2.54 10.45 -4.52
CA VAL A 252 -1.58 9.48 -5.09
C VAL A 252 -2.26 8.53 -6.07
N TYR A 253 -3.46 8.07 -5.76
CA TYR A 253 -4.25 7.17 -6.61
C TYR A 253 -5.17 7.91 -7.60
N ARG A 254 -5.24 9.25 -7.55
CA ARG A 254 -6.14 10.07 -8.38
C ARG A 254 -7.60 9.64 -8.25
N LEU A 255 -8.02 9.37 -7.02
CA LEU A 255 -9.41 9.02 -6.74
C LEU A 255 -10.28 10.26 -6.99
N ALA A 256 -11.44 10.08 -7.62
CA ALA A 256 -12.43 11.15 -7.71
C ALA A 256 -12.79 11.61 -6.28
N ALA A 257 -12.88 12.92 -6.06
CA ALA A 257 -13.34 13.45 -4.77
C ALA A 257 -14.71 12.84 -4.45
N GLY A 258 -14.84 12.21 -3.28
CA GLY A 258 -16.15 11.73 -2.84
C GLY A 258 -17.10 12.92 -2.71
N GLU A 259 -18.31 12.79 -3.24
CA GLU A 259 -19.39 13.72 -2.88
C GLU A 259 -19.58 13.59 -1.36
N THR A 260 -19.24 14.64 -0.61
CA THR A 260 -19.62 14.75 0.79
C THR A 260 -21.15 14.80 0.82
N ALA A 261 -21.78 13.73 1.30
CA ALA A 261 -23.20 13.73 1.65
C ALA A 261 -23.43 14.61 2.88
#